data_AF-A0A356TPZ3-F1
#
_entry.id   AF-A0A356TPZ3-F1
#
_cell.length_a   1.000
_cell.length_b   1.000
_cell.length_c   1.000
_cell.angle_alpha   90.00
_cell.angle_beta   90.00
_cell.angle_gamma   90.00
#
_symmetry.space_group_name_H-M   'P 1'
#
loop_
_entity.id
_entity.type
_entity.pdbx_description
1 polymer ?
#
loop_
_entity_poly.entity_id
_entity_poly.type
_entity_poly.pdbx_seq_one_letter_code
_entity_poly.pdbx_strand_id
1 'polypeptide(L)'
;GFRVRALTHRSAVPACASPVRGDLRDAASLQGAVRGVTAVVHCAALLDPVDSEEEADAVNHLGTAHLAEAARAAGCASFVFL
;
A
#
# COMPACT_ATOMS: atom_id res chain seq x y z
N GLY A 1 -8.66 6.65 -18.91
CA GLY A 1 -8.60 6.85 -17.44
C GLY A 1 -8.34 5.52 -16.75
N PHE A 2 -7.80 5.53 -15.53
CA PHE A 2 -7.53 4.32 -14.75
C PHE A 2 -8.61 4.11 -13.69
N ARG A 3 -8.98 2.85 -13.42
CA ARG A 3 -9.75 2.51 -12.22
C ARG A 3 -8.78 2.43 -11.05
N VAL A 4 -9.02 3.24 -10.01
CA VAL A 4 -8.12 3.32 -8.87
C VAL A 4 -8.73 2.60 -7.68
N ARG A 5 -7.96 1.69 -7.10
CA ARG A 5 -8.20 1.15 -5.77
C ARG A 5 -7.18 1.78 -4.82
N ALA A 6 -7.65 2.41 -3.76
CA ALA A 6 -6.80 3.07 -2.78
C ALA A 6 -6.76 2.23 -1.50
N LEU A 7 -5.56 1.80 -1.10
CA LEU A 7 -5.33 1.22 0.22
C LEU A 7 -5.49 2.33 1.27
N THR A 8 -6.35 2.13 2.26
CA THR A 8 -6.59 3.10 3.33
C THR A 8 -6.49 2.46 4.70
N HIS A 9 -5.84 3.16 5.63
CA HIS A 9 -5.83 2.75 7.03
C HIS A 9 -6.93 3.47 7.82
N ARG A 10 -6.94 4.82 7.77
CA ARG A 10 -7.87 5.68 8.54
C ARG A 10 -8.64 6.70 7.70
N SER A 11 -8.25 6.92 6.44
CA SER A 11 -8.75 8.03 5.61
C SER A 11 -9.83 7.61 4.61
N ALA A 12 -10.75 8.54 4.32
CA ALA A 12 -11.66 8.42 3.18
C ALA A 12 -10.92 8.65 1.86
N VAL A 13 -11.49 8.17 0.76
CA VAL A 13 -10.93 8.33 -0.60
C VAL A 13 -11.86 9.19 -1.44
N PRO A 14 -11.34 9.89 -2.47
CA PRO A 14 -12.18 10.59 -3.43
C PRO A 14 -13.20 9.65 -4.09
N ALA A 15 -14.35 10.19 -4.50
CA ALA A 15 -15.45 9.41 -5.11
C ALA A 15 -15.04 8.64 -6.38
N CYS A 16 -13.95 9.05 -7.04
CA CYS A 16 -13.42 8.37 -8.22
C CYS A 16 -12.56 7.13 -7.91
N ALA A 17 -12.26 6.84 -6.63
CA ALA A 17 -11.47 5.70 -6.20
C ALA A 17 -12.28 4.73 -5.33
N SER A 18 -11.97 3.45 -5.42
CA SER A 18 -12.56 2.41 -4.56
C SER A 18 -11.67 2.19 -3.33
N PRO A 19 -12.17 2.40 -2.09
CA PRO A 19 -11.37 2.18 -0.89
C PRO A 19 -11.19 0.67 -0.62
N VAL A 20 -9.99 0.29 -0.18
CA VAL A 20 -9.73 -1.00 0.45
C VAL A 20 -8.98 -0.77 1.75
N ARG A 21 -9.53 -1.28 2.85
CA ARG A 21 -8.87 -1.18 4.15
C ARG A 21 -7.66 -2.10 4.22
N GLY A 22 -6.56 -1.59 4.79
CA GLY A 22 -5.40 -2.38 5.18
C GLY A 22 -4.31 -1.53 5.83
N ASP A 23 -3.30 -2.21 6.35
CA ASP A 23 -2.13 -1.65 7.03
C ASP A 23 -0.87 -2.27 6.41
N LEU A 24 0.13 -1.45 6.06
CA LEU A 24 1.39 -1.94 5.52
C LEU A 24 2.14 -2.85 6.50
N ARG A 25 1.90 -2.68 7.81
CA ARG A 25 2.45 -3.55 8.87
C ARG A 25 1.77 -4.93 8.91
N ASP A 26 0.61 -5.09 8.28
CA ASP A 26 -0.13 -6.35 8.18
C ASP A 26 -0.20 -6.84 6.73
N ALA A 27 0.73 -7.72 6.36
CA ALA A 27 0.84 -8.27 5.02
C ALA A 27 -0.44 -8.98 4.55
N ALA A 28 -1.22 -9.59 5.46
CA ALA A 28 -2.45 -10.29 5.09
C ALA A 28 -3.54 -9.31 4.62
N SER A 29 -3.55 -8.09 5.16
CA SER A 29 -4.50 -7.04 4.77
C SER A 29 -4.28 -6.52 3.34
N LEU A 30 -3.08 -6.68 2.78
CA LEU A 30 -2.70 -6.10 1.48
C LEU A 30 -3.28 -6.85 0.28
N GLN A 31 -3.71 -8.10 0.46
CA GLN A 31 -4.23 -8.95 -0.62
C GLN A 31 -5.44 -8.33 -1.33
N GLY A 32 -6.31 -7.65 -0.57
CA GLY A 32 -7.46 -6.93 -1.11
C GLY A 32 -7.05 -5.78 -2.02
N ALA A 33 -5.90 -5.15 -1.78
CA ALA A 33 -5.41 -4.02 -2.55
C ALA A 33 -4.79 -4.47 -3.88
N VAL A 34 -4.03 -5.56 -3.89
CA VAL A 34 -3.25 -6.00 -5.07
C VAL A 34 -3.99 -6.97 -5.99
N ARG A 35 -5.07 -7.63 -5.54
CA ARG A 35 -5.76 -8.63 -6.36
C ARG A 35 -6.31 -8.03 -7.66
N GLY A 36 -5.82 -8.54 -8.79
CA GLY A 36 -6.27 -8.19 -10.15
C GLY A 36 -5.87 -6.79 -10.60
N VAL A 37 -4.89 -6.14 -9.94
CA VAL A 37 -4.37 -4.84 -10.38
C VAL A 37 -3.24 -5.01 -11.37
N THR A 38 -3.13 -4.08 -12.31
CA THR A 38 -2.08 -4.09 -13.36
C THR A 38 -0.82 -3.34 -12.93
N ALA A 39 -0.97 -2.36 -12.04
CA ALA A 39 0.10 -1.53 -11.50
C ALA A 39 -0.18 -1.18 -10.04
N VAL A 40 0.88 -1.07 -9.25
CA VAL A 40 0.87 -0.52 -7.89
C VAL A 40 1.70 0.75 -7.89
N VAL A 41 1.15 1.81 -7.29
CA VAL A 41 1.87 3.06 -7.00
C VAL A 41 1.92 3.20 -5.49
N HIS A 42 3.13 3.11 -4.93
CA HIS A 42 3.36 3.22 -3.50
C HIS A 42 3.73 4.67 -3.18
N CYS A 43 2.79 5.38 -2.55
CA CYS A 43 2.96 6.76 -2.08
C CYS A 43 2.85 6.87 -0.55
N ALA A 44 2.83 5.74 0.15
CA ALA A 44 2.59 5.71 1.59
C ALA A 44 3.91 5.89 2.33
N ALA A 45 3.95 6.82 3.27
CA ALA A 45 5.09 7.01 4.14
C ALA A 45 4.59 7.46 5.52
N LEU A 46 5.23 6.97 6.57
CA LEU A 46 5.23 7.59 7.87
C LEU A 46 6.34 8.65 7.87
N LEU A 47 5.94 9.92 7.97
CA LEU A 47 6.84 11.07 7.91
C LEU A 47 7.05 11.64 9.31
N ASP A 48 8.20 12.29 9.52
CA ASP A 48 8.52 12.92 10.79
C ASP A 48 7.48 14.00 11.20
N PRO A 49 7.20 14.13 12.51
CA PRO A 49 7.78 13.35 13.61
C PRO A 49 7.14 11.95 13.74
N VAL A 50 7.97 10.94 14.01
CA VAL A 50 7.55 9.55 14.26
C VAL A 50 7.72 9.18 15.74
N ASP A 51 6.90 8.25 16.24
CA ASP A 51 6.96 7.83 17.65
C ASP A 51 8.24 7.02 17.94
N SER A 52 8.74 6.24 16.97
CA SER A 52 10.05 5.59 17.03
C SER A 52 10.63 5.24 15.65
N GLU A 53 11.95 5.00 15.60
CA GLU A 53 12.63 4.52 14.38
C GLU A 53 12.13 3.13 13.96
N GLU A 54 11.82 2.27 14.93
CA GLU A 54 11.25 0.94 14.64
C GLU A 54 9.87 1.05 14.00
N GLU A 55 9.04 2.03 14.39
CA GLU A 55 7.75 2.24 13.72
C GLU A 55 7.95 2.73 12.27
N ALA A 56 8.90 3.65 12.07
CA ALA A 56 9.24 4.12 10.74
C ALA A 56 9.77 2.98 9.84
N ASP A 57 10.66 2.12 10.33
CA ASP A 57 11.15 0.95 9.58
C ASP A 57 10.01 -0.06 9.29
N ALA A 58 9.16 -0.33 10.28
CA ALA A 58 8.02 -1.24 10.13
C ALA A 58 7.04 -0.78 9.04
N VAL A 59 6.79 0.53 8.93
CA VAL A 59 5.88 1.09 7.92
C VAL A 59 6.57 1.29 6.58
N ASN A 60 7.69 2.02 6.56
CA ASN A 60 8.29 2.54 5.33
C ASN A 60 9.17 1.51 4.62
N HIS A 61 9.83 0.63 5.37
CA HIS A 61 10.74 -0.37 4.78
C HIS A 61 10.07 -1.74 4.71
N LEU A 62 9.74 -2.35 5.85
CA LEU A 62 9.11 -3.67 5.89
C LEU A 62 7.73 -3.64 5.22
N GLY A 63 6.94 -2.61 5.49
CA GLY A 63 5.64 -2.43 4.88
C GLY A 63 5.67 -2.26 3.36
N THR A 64 6.67 -1.55 2.84
CA THR A 64 6.93 -1.45 1.39
C THR A 64 7.29 -2.80 0.80
N ALA A 65 8.17 -3.57 1.48
CA ALA A 65 8.54 -4.91 1.05
C ALA A 65 7.33 -5.86 1.01
N HIS A 66 6.45 -5.81 2.02
CA HIS A 66 5.20 -6.59 2.03
C HIS A 66 4.30 -6.24 0.84
N LEU A 67 4.15 -4.95 0.53
CA LEU A 67 3.32 -4.53 -0.60
C LEU A 67 3.91 -4.94 -1.95
N ALA A 68 5.23 -4.82 -2.11
CA ALA A 68 5.93 -5.27 -3.31
C ALA A 68 5.79 -6.78 -3.53
N GLU A 69 5.96 -7.57 -2.47
CA GLU A 69 5.79 -9.03 -2.53
C GLU A 69 4.34 -9.43 -2.82
N ALA A 70 3.37 -8.77 -2.19
CA ALA A 70 1.96 -8.99 -2.47
C ALA A 70 1.61 -8.65 -3.93
N ALA A 71 2.13 -7.54 -4.46
CA ALA A 71 1.94 -7.15 -5.85
C ALA A 71 2.55 -8.17 -6.82
N ARG A 72 3.77 -8.64 -6.53
CA ARG A 72 4.46 -9.68 -7.30
C ARG A 72 3.67 -10.99 -7.29
N ALA A 73 3.21 -11.45 -6.13
CA ALA A 73 2.41 -12.66 -5.99
C ALA A 73 1.05 -12.57 -6.70
N ALA A 74 0.46 -11.38 -6.78
CA ALA A 74 -0.77 -11.12 -7.52
C ALA A 74 -0.57 -11.01 -9.06
N GLY A 75 0.66 -11.11 -9.56
CA GLY A 75 0.99 -10.97 -10.98
C GLY A 75 0.92 -9.53 -11.49
N CYS A 76 1.10 -8.54 -10.62
CA CYS A 76 1.14 -7.14 -11.00
C CYS A 76 2.33 -6.87 -11.94
N ALA A 77 2.09 -6.20 -13.07
CA ALA A 77 3.11 -5.99 -14.09
C ALA A 77 4.05 -4.82 -13.79
N SER A 78 3.68 -3.92 -12.88
CA SER A 78 4.45 -2.71 -12.59
C SER A 78 4.31 -2.28 -11.13
N PHE A 79 5.42 -1.92 -10.52
CA PHE A 79 5.48 -1.36 -9.17
C PHE A 79 6.27 -0.06 -9.21
N VAL A 80 5.63 1.05 -8.86
CA VAL A 80 6.26 2.38 -8.80
C VAL A 80 6.36 2.77 -7.33
N PHE A 81 7.59 3.03 -6.89
CA PHE A 81 7.92 3.52 -5.55
C PHE A 81 8.31 4.99 -5.65
N LEU A 82 7.73 5.85 -4.81
CA LEU A 82 7.96 7.30 -4.78
C LEU A 82 8.75 7.72 -3.55
#